data_AF-A0A7S1U1R7-F1
#
_entry.id   AF-A0A7S1U1R7-F1
#
_cell.length_a   1.000
_cell.length_b   1.000
_cell.length_c   1.000
_cell.angle_alpha   90.00
_cell.angle_beta   90.00
_cell.angle_gamma   90.00
#
_symmetry.space_group_name_H-M   'P 1'
#
loop_
_entity.id
_entity.type
_entity.pdbx_description
1 polymer ?
#
loop_
_entity_poly.entity_id
_entity_poly.type
_entity_poly.pdbx_seq_one_letter_code
_entity_poly.pdbx_strand_id
1 'polypeptide(L)'
;NPKLDEGNSSPNPNPKRRRPMGVAEALERLVKPLKSSKDDKFGKAVELFSRLASSEMTESNAAQFFDAVVPAFSVIEERRDAASGLRRSKEMALLNAFVTNSGLYDDDQKDAIRRWDLNVYTYVGLESDESFDFNKSLRKVRASFEALKPGAAAPPRARGAWCATLLKLLSKVQAAYTSRAFARENVESLLQTVKHNRQHFDEALRGDLDDLINELETKRTGLAAGPRLAIRRENSRAHPLRNKGNAIMR
;
A
#
# COMPACT_ATOMS: atom_id res chain seq x y z
N ASN A 1 46.61 7.42 61.79
CA ASN A 1 46.47 6.21 60.95
C ASN A 1 45.07 6.09 60.37
N PRO A 2 44.79 6.69 59.21
CA PRO A 2 43.55 6.42 58.48
C PRO A 2 43.69 5.15 57.62
N LYS A 3 42.56 4.46 57.47
CA LYS A 3 42.38 3.19 56.76
C LYS A 3 42.56 3.37 55.25
N LEU A 4 43.26 2.43 54.62
CA LEU A 4 43.33 2.27 53.17
C LEU A 4 42.06 1.55 52.69
N ASP A 5 41.31 2.20 51.81
CA ASP A 5 40.15 1.64 51.11
C ASP A 5 40.65 0.83 49.90
N GLU A 6 40.43 -0.48 49.93
CA GLU A 6 40.72 -1.39 48.81
C GLU A 6 39.64 -1.23 47.74
N GLY A 7 39.93 -0.40 46.74
CA GLY A 7 39.15 -0.27 45.51
C GLY A 7 39.17 -1.55 44.68
N ASN A 8 38.20 -2.43 44.96
CA ASN A 8 37.93 -3.65 44.22
C ASN A 8 37.45 -3.32 42.78
N SER A 9 38.41 -3.13 41.88
CA SER A 9 38.15 -2.90 40.46
C SER A 9 37.81 -4.22 39.78
N SER A 10 36.53 -4.56 39.74
CA SER A 10 36.04 -5.68 38.94
C SER A 10 36.34 -5.42 37.45
N PRO A 11 37.00 -6.36 36.74
CA PRO A 11 37.31 -6.19 35.33
C PRO A 11 36.02 -6.22 34.50
N ASN A 12 35.82 -5.15 33.75
CA ASN A 12 34.73 -4.96 32.79
C ASN A 12 34.68 -6.15 31.81
N PRO A 13 33.54 -6.83 31.59
CA PRO A 13 33.48 -8.02 30.77
C PRO A 13 33.85 -7.69 29.32
N ASN A 14 34.87 -8.41 28.83
CA ASN A 14 35.38 -8.38 27.46
C ASN A 14 34.26 -8.15 26.42
N PRO A 15 34.41 -7.19 25.48
CA PRO A 15 33.45 -7.02 24.40
C PRO A 15 33.44 -8.31 23.56
N LYS A 16 32.35 -9.08 23.66
CA LYS A 16 32.13 -10.29 22.87
C LYS A 16 32.41 -9.96 21.40
N ARG A 17 33.46 -10.58 20.83
CA ARG A 17 33.77 -10.48 19.40
C ARG A 17 32.52 -10.82 18.61
N ARG A 18 31.91 -9.82 17.98
CA ARG A 18 30.72 -10.02 17.14
C ARG A 18 31.18 -10.79 15.91
N ARG A 19 30.65 -12.00 15.73
CA ARG A 19 30.87 -12.77 14.51
C ARG A 19 30.34 -11.95 13.31
N PRO A 20 31.03 -11.97 12.15
CA PRO A 20 30.47 -11.38 10.95
C PRO A 20 29.15 -12.06 10.63
N MET A 21 28.11 -11.25 10.45
CA MET A 21 26.76 -11.70 10.15
C MET A 21 26.61 -11.89 8.65
N GLY A 22 26.07 -13.02 8.21
CA GLY A 22 25.75 -13.24 6.81
C GLY A 22 24.57 -12.38 6.35
N VAL A 23 24.46 -12.14 5.04
CA VAL A 23 23.40 -11.31 4.43
C VAL A 23 22.00 -11.83 4.80
N ALA A 24 21.77 -13.15 4.69
CA ALA A 24 20.48 -13.75 5.02
C ALA A 24 20.08 -13.51 6.50
N GLU A 25 21.02 -13.67 7.43
CA GLU A 25 20.78 -13.42 8.86
C GLU A 25 20.53 -11.92 9.12
N ALA A 26 21.25 -11.04 8.42
CA ALA A 26 21.04 -9.60 8.52
C ALA A 26 19.63 -9.20 8.03
N LEU A 27 19.19 -9.76 6.89
CA LEU A 27 17.86 -9.54 6.35
C LEU A 27 16.77 -10.02 7.31
N GLU A 28 16.89 -11.23 7.86
CA GLU A 28 15.95 -11.78 8.83
C GLU A 28 15.78 -10.86 10.05
N ARG A 29 16.89 -10.31 10.56
CA ARG A 29 16.88 -9.36 11.69
C ARG A 29 16.26 -8.01 11.35
N LEU A 30 16.25 -7.60 10.07
CA LEU A 30 15.67 -6.35 9.61
C LEU A 30 14.15 -6.42 9.38
N VAL A 31 13.58 -7.61 9.12
CA VAL A 31 12.14 -7.78 8.83
C VAL A 31 11.25 -7.17 9.92
N LYS A 32 11.54 -7.44 11.21
CA LYS A 32 10.74 -6.94 12.32
C LYS A 32 10.84 -5.40 12.48
N PRO A 33 12.06 -4.81 12.51
CA PRO A 33 12.23 -3.36 12.47
C PRO A 33 11.55 -2.65 11.28
N LEU A 34 11.59 -3.24 10.08
CA LEU A 34 10.94 -2.69 8.88
C LEU A 34 9.40 -2.64 8.97
N LYS A 35 8.79 -3.44 9.85
CA LYS A 35 7.35 -3.41 10.16
C LYS A 35 7.00 -2.51 11.35
N SER A 36 7.98 -1.86 11.97
CA SER A 36 7.75 -1.11 13.20
C SER A 36 6.83 0.09 12.96
N SER A 37 5.88 0.33 13.87
CA SER A 37 5.11 1.57 13.92
C SER A 37 5.93 2.77 14.42
N LYS A 38 7.10 2.54 15.03
CA LYS A 38 7.97 3.62 15.53
C LYS A 38 8.87 4.11 14.40
N ASP A 39 8.74 5.38 14.02
CA ASP A 39 9.46 5.98 12.90
C ASP A 39 10.97 5.87 13.03
N ASP A 40 11.54 6.06 14.22
CA ASP A 40 12.99 5.90 14.44
C ASP A 40 13.48 4.47 14.16
N LYS A 41 12.69 3.46 14.56
CA LYS A 41 13.05 2.05 14.36
C LYS A 41 12.94 1.67 12.89
N PHE A 42 11.87 2.12 12.25
CA PHE A 42 11.67 1.93 10.82
C PHE A 42 12.75 2.64 10.00
N GLY A 43 13.01 3.92 10.28
CA GLY A 43 14.00 4.72 9.56
C GLY A 43 15.40 4.13 9.62
N LYS A 44 15.86 3.72 10.82
CA LYS A 44 17.14 3.02 10.97
C LYS A 44 17.18 1.70 10.21
N ALA A 45 16.07 0.95 10.21
CA ALA A 45 15.99 -0.30 9.47
C ALA A 45 16.05 -0.08 7.96
N VAL A 46 15.36 0.94 7.44
CA VAL A 46 15.41 1.33 6.02
C VAL A 46 16.82 1.74 5.62
N GLU A 47 17.52 2.53 6.44
CA GLU A 47 18.90 2.94 6.15
C GLU A 47 19.86 1.75 6.10
N LEU A 48 19.78 0.86 7.11
CA LEU A 48 20.58 -0.36 7.14
C LEU A 48 20.26 -1.28 5.97
N PHE A 49 18.98 -1.45 5.66
CA PHE A 49 18.52 -2.26 4.53
C PHE A 49 19.02 -1.70 3.21
N SER A 50 18.83 -0.40 2.96
CA SER A 50 19.24 0.26 1.72
C SER A 50 20.74 0.15 1.51
N ARG A 51 21.53 0.34 2.58
CA ARG A 51 22.99 0.16 2.52
C ARG A 51 23.37 -1.29 2.19
N LEU A 52 22.73 -2.26 2.84
CA LEU A 52 22.97 -3.68 2.58
C LEU A 52 22.60 -4.06 1.14
N ALA A 53 21.47 -3.54 0.64
CA ALA A 53 21.03 -3.77 -0.74
C ALA A 53 22.00 -3.14 -1.74
N SER A 54 22.54 -1.95 -1.46
CA SER A 54 23.51 -1.29 -2.34
C SER A 54 24.87 -1.97 -2.37
N SER A 55 25.31 -2.64 -1.30
CA SER A 55 26.65 -3.24 -1.24
C SER A 55 26.68 -4.74 -1.50
N GLU A 56 25.65 -5.48 -1.07
CA GLU A 56 25.66 -6.95 -1.05
C GLU A 56 24.63 -7.61 -1.98
N MET A 57 23.74 -6.83 -2.60
CA MET A 57 22.72 -7.43 -3.47
C MET A 57 23.32 -7.83 -4.81
N THR A 58 23.08 -9.08 -5.18
CA THR A 58 23.52 -9.72 -6.42
C THR A 58 22.36 -10.47 -7.05
N GLU A 59 22.51 -10.91 -8.30
CA GLU A 59 21.50 -11.75 -8.96
C GLU A 59 21.16 -13.02 -8.15
N SER A 60 22.15 -13.62 -7.47
CA SER A 60 21.95 -14.85 -6.70
C SER A 60 21.15 -14.67 -5.41
N ASN A 61 21.08 -13.45 -4.86
CA ASN A 61 20.44 -13.19 -3.57
C ASN A 61 19.32 -12.13 -3.62
N ALA A 62 19.06 -11.51 -4.78
CA ALA A 62 18.03 -10.47 -4.95
C ALA A 62 16.64 -10.90 -4.45
N ALA A 63 16.26 -12.16 -4.70
CA ALA A 63 15.00 -12.71 -4.20
C ALA A 63 14.90 -12.68 -2.66
N GLN A 64 16.00 -12.90 -1.94
CA GLN A 64 16.01 -12.83 -0.47
C GLN A 64 15.76 -11.41 0.05
N PHE A 65 16.30 -10.39 -0.63
CA PHE A 65 16.02 -8.99 -0.32
C PHE A 65 14.56 -8.64 -0.58
N PHE A 66 14.01 -9.13 -1.70
CA PHE A 66 12.61 -8.95 -2.03
C PHE A 66 11.69 -9.58 -0.97
N ASP A 67 11.89 -10.86 -0.66
CA ASP A 67 11.08 -11.60 0.32
C ASP A 67 11.14 -10.96 1.72
N ALA A 68 12.29 -10.44 2.12
CA ALA A 68 12.45 -9.76 3.40
C ALA A 68 11.61 -8.46 3.51
N VAL A 69 11.36 -7.78 2.39
CA VAL A 69 10.64 -6.50 2.37
C VAL A 69 9.14 -6.65 2.15
N VAL A 70 8.68 -7.73 1.51
CA VAL A 70 7.25 -7.96 1.21
C VAL A 70 6.37 -7.72 2.45
N PRO A 71 6.68 -8.27 3.65
CA PRO A 71 5.88 -8.01 4.84
C PRO A 71 5.87 -6.55 5.29
N ALA A 72 6.94 -5.79 5.01
CA ALA A 72 7.01 -4.36 5.32
C ALA A 72 6.08 -3.56 4.40
N PHE A 73 6.04 -3.88 3.10
CA PHE A 73 5.15 -3.23 2.15
C PHE A 73 3.67 -3.50 2.43
N SER A 74 3.30 -4.69 2.91
CA SER A 74 1.93 -4.93 3.39
C SER A 74 1.54 -3.97 4.52
N VAL A 75 2.42 -3.78 5.51
CA VAL A 75 2.17 -2.84 6.63
C VAL A 75 2.11 -1.39 6.15
N ILE A 76 2.97 -1.02 5.20
CA ILE A 76 2.98 0.30 4.58
C ILE A 76 1.66 0.55 3.82
N GLU A 77 1.15 -0.44 3.09
CA GLU A 77 -0.13 -0.38 2.38
C GLU A 77 -1.35 -0.24 3.31
N GLU A 78 -1.30 -0.84 4.50
CA GLU A 78 -2.36 -0.76 5.51
C GLU A 78 -2.36 0.57 6.27
N ARG A 79 -1.19 1.16 6.51
CA ARG A 79 -1.02 2.33 7.39
C ARG A 79 -0.74 3.63 6.66
N ARG A 80 -0.89 3.64 5.33
CA ARG A 80 -0.47 4.77 4.50
C ARG A 80 -1.12 6.09 4.91
N ASP A 81 -2.43 6.08 5.17
CA ASP A 81 -3.18 7.28 5.56
C ASP A 81 -2.66 7.90 6.86
N ALA A 82 -2.17 7.08 7.79
CA ALA A 82 -1.65 7.51 9.08
C ALA A 82 -0.14 7.79 9.09
N ALA A 83 0.55 7.60 7.96
CA ALA A 83 2.01 7.76 7.90
C ALA A 83 2.41 9.23 8.01
N SER A 84 3.37 9.53 8.90
CA SER A 84 3.99 10.85 9.03
C SER A 84 4.78 11.24 7.77
N GLY A 85 5.07 12.52 7.59
CA GLY A 85 5.91 12.99 6.47
C GLY A 85 7.30 12.34 6.46
N LEU A 86 7.91 12.19 7.63
CA LEU A 86 9.19 11.49 7.79
C LEU A 86 9.07 10.02 7.40
N ARG A 87 8.01 9.34 7.84
CA ARG A 87 7.74 7.95 7.51
C ARG A 87 7.62 7.75 6.00
N ARG A 88 6.86 8.60 5.31
CA ARG A 88 6.69 8.56 3.85
C ARG A 88 8.01 8.74 3.11
N SER A 89 8.87 9.65 3.56
CA SER A 89 10.22 9.82 3.02
C SER A 89 11.05 8.54 3.11
N LYS A 90 11.00 7.85 4.25
CA LYS A 90 11.69 6.56 4.43
C LYS A 90 11.06 5.43 3.61
N GLU A 91 9.74 5.42 3.41
CA GLU A 91 9.06 4.45 2.54
C GLU A 91 9.46 4.63 1.07
N MET A 92 9.61 5.88 0.60
CA MET A 92 10.16 6.18 -0.72
C MET A 92 11.61 5.74 -0.85
N ALA A 93 12.45 6.01 0.15
CA ALA A 93 13.85 5.57 0.14
C ALA A 93 13.97 4.03 0.06
N LEU A 94 13.14 3.32 0.82
CA LEU A 94 13.07 1.86 0.79
C LEU A 94 12.68 1.37 -0.60
N LEU A 95 11.62 1.92 -1.20
CA LEU A 95 11.19 1.54 -2.55
C LEU A 95 12.24 1.84 -3.62
N ASN A 96 12.93 2.98 -3.52
CA ASN A 96 13.95 3.37 -4.48
C ASN A 96 15.10 2.35 -4.58
N ALA A 97 15.43 1.68 -3.48
CA ALA A 97 16.41 0.59 -3.48
C ALA A 97 16.00 -0.57 -4.40
N PHE A 98 14.70 -0.87 -4.52
CA PHE A 98 14.18 -1.92 -5.41
C PHE A 98 14.04 -1.43 -6.85
N VAL A 99 13.56 -0.20 -7.05
CA VAL A 99 13.41 0.37 -8.40
C VAL A 99 14.76 0.46 -9.10
N THR A 100 15.80 0.91 -8.38
CA THR A 100 17.18 1.03 -8.91
C THR A 100 17.75 -0.32 -9.33
N ASN A 101 17.37 -1.39 -8.64
CA ASN A 101 17.85 -2.75 -8.90
C ASN A 101 16.81 -3.61 -9.63
N SER A 102 15.86 -2.97 -10.32
CA SER A 102 14.73 -3.66 -10.97
C SER A 102 15.15 -4.70 -12.01
N GLY A 103 16.35 -4.58 -12.58
CA GLY A 103 16.93 -5.56 -13.50
C GLY A 103 17.23 -6.92 -12.88
N LEU A 104 17.38 -7.00 -11.55
CA LEU A 104 17.71 -8.23 -10.82
C LEU A 104 16.49 -9.10 -10.48
N TYR A 105 15.28 -8.60 -10.77
CA TYR A 105 14.03 -9.24 -10.38
C TYR A 105 13.34 -9.91 -11.56
N ASP A 106 12.61 -10.98 -11.28
CA ASP A 106 11.71 -11.60 -12.25
C ASP A 106 10.47 -10.72 -12.52
N ASP A 107 9.63 -11.14 -13.47
CA ASP A 107 8.47 -10.36 -13.89
C ASP A 107 7.42 -10.23 -12.78
N ASP A 108 7.22 -11.25 -11.94
CA ASP A 108 6.27 -11.23 -10.83
C ASP A 108 6.71 -10.22 -9.74
N GLN A 109 8.00 -10.22 -9.42
CA GLN A 109 8.63 -9.28 -8.49
C GLN A 109 8.62 -7.85 -9.04
N LYS A 110 8.92 -7.66 -10.34
CA LYS A 110 8.81 -6.35 -11.01
C LYS A 110 7.39 -5.81 -10.94
N ASP A 111 6.39 -6.65 -11.15
CA ASP A 111 4.98 -6.25 -11.05
C ASP A 111 4.58 -5.87 -9.62
N ALA A 112 5.09 -6.57 -8.61
CA ALA A 112 4.92 -6.17 -7.22
C ALA A 112 5.57 -4.81 -6.91
N ILE A 113 6.79 -4.57 -7.41
CA ILE A 113 7.50 -3.28 -7.25
C ILE A 113 6.74 -2.15 -7.94
N ARG A 114 6.21 -2.37 -9.15
CA ARG A 114 5.35 -1.39 -9.85
C ARG A 114 4.10 -1.05 -9.03
N ARG A 115 3.47 -2.05 -8.42
CA ARG A 115 2.32 -1.84 -7.52
C ARG A 115 2.72 -1.03 -6.28
N TRP A 116 3.90 -1.30 -5.71
CA TRP A 116 4.44 -0.50 -4.61
C TRP A 116 4.75 0.94 -5.04
N ASP A 117 5.26 1.18 -6.24
CA ASP A 117 5.45 2.54 -6.80
C ASP A 117 4.15 3.31 -6.88
N LEU A 118 3.08 2.68 -7.36
CA LEU A 118 1.76 3.28 -7.34
C LEU A 118 1.32 3.61 -5.91
N ASN A 119 1.47 2.67 -4.98
CA ASN A 119 1.03 2.89 -3.62
C ASN A 119 1.90 3.89 -2.82
N VAL A 120 3.18 4.06 -3.15
CA VAL A 120 4.10 4.98 -2.44
C VAL A 120 4.14 6.34 -3.15
N TYR A 121 4.69 6.39 -4.37
CA TYR A 121 4.97 7.66 -5.04
C TYR A 121 3.71 8.30 -5.58
N THR A 122 2.83 7.51 -6.21
CA THR A 122 1.61 8.09 -6.79
C THR A 122 0.70 8.61 -5.69
N TYR A 123 0.56 7.85 -4.60
CA TYR A 123 -0.17 8.29 -3.41
C TYR A 123 0.36 9.63 -2.86
N VAL A 124 1.67 9.77 -2.64
CA VAL A 124 2.26 11.01 -2.13
C VAL A 124 2.02 12.19 -3.08
N GLY A 125 2.18 11.99 -4.40
CA GLY A 125 1.92 13.05 -5.36
C GLY A 125 0.44 13.44 -5.45
N LEU A 126 -0.49 12.51 -5.24
CA LEU A 126 -1.93 12.85 -5.13
C LEU A 126 -2.25 13.68 -3.88
N GLU A 127 -1.45 13.57 -2.82
CA GLU A 127 -1.56 14.43 -1.64
C GLU A 127 -0.80 15.76 -1.78
N SER A 128 -0.05 15.97 -2.85
CA SER A 128 0.64 17.25 -3.08
C SER A 128 -0.34 18.39 -3.36
N ASP A 129 -0.06 19.56 -2.81
CA ASP A 129 -0.75 20.82 -3.16
C ASP A 129 -0.16 21.46 -4.43
N GLU A 130 0.99 20.96 -4.89
CA GLU A 130 1.58 21.35 -6.16
C GLU A 130 0.84 20.68 -7.33
N SER A 131 0.18 21.49 -8.15
CA SER A 131 -0.62 21.02 -9.28
C SER A 131 0.17 20.16 -10.27
N PHE A 132 1.47 20.43 -10.44
CA PHE A 132 2.36 19.66 -11.31
C PHE A 132 2.51 18.22 -10.81
N ASP A 133 2.85 18.03 -9.54
CA ASP A 133 3.05 16.71 -8.94
C ASP A 133 1.75 15.93 -8.84
N PHE A 134 0.66 16.62 -8.48
CA PHE A 134 -0.68 16.04 -8.49
C PHE A 134 -1.03 15.49 -9.88
N ASN A 135 -0.89 16.30 -10.93
CA ASN A 135 -1.23 15.91 -12.29
C ASN A 135 -0.32 14.80 -12.81
N LYS A 136 0.97 14.82 -12.46
CA LYS A 136 1.91 13.74 -12.78
C LYS A 136 1.46 12.41 -12.18
N SER A 137 1.07 12.40 -10.90
CA SER A 137 0.53 11.22 -10.25
C SER A 137 -0.83 10.80 -10.81
N LEU A 138 -1.71 11.75 -11.12
CA LEU A 138 -3.01 11.45 -11.71
C LEU A 138 -2.88 10.75 -13.08
N ARG A 139 -1.91 11.16 -13.90
CA ARG A 139 -1.59 10.47 -15.17
C ARG A 139 -1.13 9.03 -14.95
N LYS A 140 -0.35 8.77 -13.90
CA LYS A 140 0.02 7.40 -13.52
C LYS A 140 -1.21 6.57 -13.15
N VAL A 141 -2.12 7.11 -12.35
CA VAL A 141 -3.39 6.44 -12.01
C VAL A 141 -4.16 6.10 -13.29
N ARG A 142 -4.33 7.08 -14.19
CA ARG A 142 -5.03 6.89 -15.47
C ARG A 142 -4.40 5.76 -16.30
N ALA A 143 -3.08 5.80 -16.50
CA ALA A 143 -2.37 4.79 -17.26
C ALA A 143 -2.54 3.39 -16.65
N SER A 144 -2.56 3.28 -15.33
CA SER A 144 -2.80 2.00 -14.65
C SER A 144 -4.23 1.48 -14.84
N PHE A 145 -5.25 2.33 -14.92
CA PHE A 145 -6.60 1.91 -15.30
C PHE A 145 -6.66 1.43 -16.75
N GLU A 146 -5.97 2.10 -17.67
CA GLU A 146 -5.92 1.73 -19.08
C GLU A 146 -5.18 0.39 -19.30
N ALA A 147 -4.20 0.08 -18.44
CA ALA A 147 -3.47 -1.19 -18.45
C ALA A 147 -4.31 -2.40 -17.98
N LEU A 148 -5.48 -2.20 -17.38
CA LEU A 148 -6.36 -3.32 -16.95
C LEU A 148 -7.09 -4.03 -18.12
N LYS A 149 -7.00 -3.48 -19.33
CA LYS A 149 -7.66 -4.01 -20.53
C LYS A 149 -7.08 -5.38 -20.92
N PRO A 150 -7.91 -6.37 -21.28
CA PRO A 150 -7.43 -7.64 -21.81
C PRO A 150 -6.62 -7.39 -23.10
N GLY A 151 -5.37 -7.86 -23.14
CA GLY A 151 -4.42 -7.63 -24.23
C GLY A 151 -3.36 -6.54 -23.95
N ALA A 152 -3.48 -5.80 -22.85
CA ALA A 152 -2.39 -4.95 -22.34
C ALA A 152 -1.32 -5.79 -21.62
N ALA A 153 -0.09 -5.27 -21.56
CA ALA A 153 1.13 -6.03 -21.28
C ALA A 153 1.34 -6.64 -19.86
N ALA A 154 0.41 -6.54 -18.90
CA ALA A 154 0.41 -7.28 -17.60
C ALA A 154 -0.78 -6.89 -16.67
N PRO A 155 -1.16 -7.64 -15.59
CA PRO A 155 -0.94 -9.07 -15.28
C PRO A 155 -2.24 -9.84 -14.86
N PRO A 156 -2.42 -11.12 -15.26
CA PRO A 156 -3.58 -11.94 -14.86
C PRO A 156 -3.62 -12.39 -13.39
N ARG A 157 -2.46 -12.52 -12.71
CA ARG A 157 -2.37 -13.20 -11.39
C ARG A 157 -2.53 -12.28 -10.18
N ALA A 158 -2.05 -11.04 -10.26
CA ALA A 158 -2.14 -10.05 -9.17
C ALA A 158 -3.24 -8.99 -9.38
N ARG A 159 -4.16 -9.24 -10.33
CA ARG A 159 -5.18 -8.28 -10.77
C ARG A 159 -6.00 -7.72 -9.61
N GLY A 160 -6.45 -8.58 -8.69
CA GLY A 160 -7.22 -8.14 -7.52
C GLY A 160 -6.45 -7.17 -6.62
N ALA A 161 -5.16 -7.43 -6.37
CA ALA A 161 -4.31 -6.53 -5.57
C ALA A 161 -4.08 -5.18 -6.27
N TRP A 162 -3.90 -5.20 -7.59
CA TRP A 162 -3.80 -3.99 -8.41
C TRP A 162 -5.08 -3.17 -8.37
N CYS A 163 -6.24 -3.79 -8.58
CA CYS A 163 -7.55 -3.14 -8.48
C CYS A 163 -7.77 -2.54 -7.08
N ALA A 164 -7.41 -3.25 -6.01
CA ALA A 164 -7.49 -2.74 -4.65
C ALA A 164 -6.59 -1.51 -4.42
N THR A 165 -5.37 -1.50 -4.98
CA THR A 165 -4.49 -0.31 -4.94
C THR A 165 -5.11 0.86 -5.70
N LEU A 166 -5.70 0.62 -6.88
CA LEU A 166 -6.35 1.67 -7.67
C LEU A 166 -7.56 2.28 -6.97
N LEU A 167 -8.36 1.47 -6.25
CA LEU A 167 -9.46 1.97 -5.43
C LEU A 167 -8.97 2.93 -4.34
N LYS A 168 -7.92 2.55 -3.61
CA LYS A 168 -7.31 3.42 -2.58
C LYS A 168 -6.85 4.76 -3.17
N LEU A 169 -6.19 4.72 -4.34
CA LEU A 169 -5.76 5.94 -5.04
C LEU A 169 -6.95 6.77 -5.52
N LEU A 170 -8.04 6.15 -5.98
CA LEU A 170 -9.24 6.85 -6.39
C LEU A 170 -9.94 7.56 -5.22
N SER A 171 -9.94 6.97 -4.01
CA SER A 171 -10.41 7.66 -2.81
C SER A 171 -9.58 8.93 -2.51
N LYS A 172 -8.26 8.90 -2.77
CA LYS A 172 -7.40 10.10 -2.63
C LYS A 172 -7.69 11.15 -3.70
N VAL A 173 -7.89 10.71 -4.93
CA VAL A 173 -8.33 11.57 -6.03
C VAL A 173 -9.65 12.25 -5.68
N GLN A 174 -10.59 11.53 -5.09
CA GLN A 174 -11.88 12.06 -4.68
C GLN A 174 -11.75 13.11 -3.57
N ALA A 175 -10.90 12.86 -2.57
CA ALA A 175 -10.61 13.86 -1.54
C ALA A 175 -10.05 15.15 -2.16
N ALA A 176 -9.09 15.03 -3.09
CA ALA A 176 -8.52 16.16 -3.82
C ALA A 176 -9.57 16.90 -4.68
N TYR A 177 -10.50 16.19 -5.33
CA TYR A 177 -11.60 16.80 -6.10
C TYR A 177 -12.44 17.75 -5.24
N THR A 178 -12.69 17.37 -3.99
CA THR A 178 -13.48 18.19 -3.05
C THR A 178 -12.71 19.36 -2.46
N SER A 179 -11.42 19.18 -2.16
CA SER A 179 -10.63 20.17 -1.43
C SER A 179 -9.87 21.15 -2.33
N ARG A 180 -9.60 20.80 -3.59
CA ARG A 180 -8.69 21.57 -4.47
C ARG A 180 -9.36 21.93 -5.79
N ALA A 181 -9.54 23.22 -6.03
CA ALA A 181 -10.19 23.73 -7.25
C ALA A 181 -9.45 23.29 -8.53
N PHE A 182 -8.11 23.32 -8.53
CA PHE A 182 -7.29 22.94 -9.69
C PHE A 182 -7.39 21.45 -10.07
N ALA A 183 -7.84 20.59 -9.15
CA ALA A 183 -7.92 19.16 -9.39
C ALA A 183 -9.15 18.78 -10.24
N ARG A 184 -10.20 19.60 -10.25
CA ARG A 184 -11.52 19.22 -10.77
C ARG A 184 -11.52 18.72 -12.20
N GLU A 185 -11.02 19.53 -13.13
CA GLU A 185 -11.00 19.21 -14.56
C GLU A 185 -10.21 17.92 -14.87
N ASN A 186 -9.02 17.80 -14.26
CA ASN A 186 -8.15 16.65 -14.47
C ASN A 186 -8.77 15.35 -13.91
N VAL A 187 -9.43 15.44 -12.76
CA VAL A 187 -10.13 14.30 -12.15
C VAL A 187 -11.36 13.89 -12.96
N GLU A 188 -12.09 14.83 -13.55
CA GLU A 188 -13.21 14.52 -14.45
C GLU A 188 -12.76 13.77 -15.71
N SER A 189 -11.60 14.12 -16.26
CA SER A 189 -10.97 13.37 -17.35
C SER A 189 -10.62 11.94 -16.93
N LEU A 190 -10.07 11.76 -15.73
CA LEU A 190 -9.80 10.43 -15.17
C LEU A 190 -11.10 9.62 -14.99
N LEU A 191 -12.18 10.24 -14.51
CA LEU A 191 -13.45 9.56 -14.24
C LEU A 191 -14.01 8.86 -15.49
N GLN A 192 -13.89 9.47 -16.67
CA GLN A 192 -14.29 8.82 -17.93
C GLN A 192 -13.47 7.55 -18.21
N THR A 193 -12.17 7.60 -17.93
CA THR A 193 -11.28 6.43 -18.08
C THR A 193 -11.68 5.34 -17.09
N VAL A 194 -11.94 5.70 -15.83
CA VAL A 194 -12.36 4.75 -14.79
C VAL A 194 -13.66 4.05 -15.18
N LYS A 195 -14.67 4.81 -15.63
CA LYS A 195 -15.96 4.28 -16.09
C LYS A 195 -15.82 3.31 -17.25
N HIS A 196 -14.99 3.66 -18.23
CA HIS A 196 -14.76 2.81 -19.39
C HIS A 196 -14.00 1.52 -19.06
N ASN A 197 -13.25 1.48 -17.96
CA ASN A 197 -12.51 0.30 -17.53
C ASN A 197 -13.19 -0.43 -16.34
N ARG A 198 -14.39 -0.02 -15.89
CA ARG A 198 -15.03 -0.59 -14.70
C ARG A 198 -15.32 -2.09 -14.81
N GLN A 199 -15.63 -2.58 -16.02
CA GLN A 199 -15.91 -4.00 -16.29
C GLN A 199 -14.69 -4.90 -16.05
N HIS A 200 -13.49 -4.30 -15.96
CA HIS A 200 -12.23 -5.00 -15.74
C HIS A 200 -11.93 -5.26 -14.26
N PHE A 201 -12.76 -4.74 -13.35
CA PHE A 201 -12.69 -5.01 -11.92
C PHE A 201 -13.47 -6.28 -11.57
N ASP A 202 -12.96 -7.01 -10.57
CA ASP A 202 -13.65 -8.16 -9.97
C ASP A 202 -14.97 -7.70 -9.32
N GLU A 203 -15.97 -8.57 -9.32
CA GLU A 203 -17.31 -8.25 -8.81
C GLU A 203 -17.28 -7.73 -7.35
N ALA A 204 -16.40 -8.31 -6.53
CA ALA A 204 -16.21 -7.91 -5.13
C ALA A 204 -15.73 -6.45 -4.97
N LEU A 205 -14.96 -5.94 -5.93
CA LEU A 205 -14.38 -4.58 -5.91
C LEU A 205 -15.15 -3.59 -6.79
N ARG A 206 -16.01 -4.09 -7.69
CA ARG A 206 -16.78 -3.25 -8.60
C ARG A 206 -17.82 -2.40 -7.87
N GLY A 207 -18.43 -2.93 -6.79
CA GLY A 207 -19.35 -2.17 -5.95
C GLY A 207 -18.69 -0.92 -5.35
N ASP A 208 -17.51 -1.08 -4.75
CA ASP A 208 -16.74 0.03 -4.18
C ASP A 208 -16.33 1.05 -5.26
N LEU A 209 -15.98 0.56 -6.46
CA LEU A 209 -15.65 1.42 -7.61
C LEU A 209 -16.86 2.25 -8.04
N ASP A 210 -18.02 1.61 -8.19
CA ASP A 210 -19.25 2.26 -8.60
C ASP A 210 -19.70 3.29 -7.56
N ASP A 211 -19.50 3.01 -6.27
CA ASP A 211 -19.78 3.96 -5.18
C ASP A 211 -18.89 5.21 -5.29
N LEU A 212 -17.58 5.05 -5.48
CA LEU A 212 -16.66 6.17 -5.69
C LEU A 212 -17.00 6.99 -6.94
N ILE A 213 -17.36 6.33 -8.05
CA ILE A 213 -17.81 7.00 -9.28
C ILE A 213 -19.07 7.82 -9.00
N ASN A 214 -20.09 7.22 -8.39
CA ASN A 214 -21.36 7.87 -8.10
C ASN A 214 -21.18 9.07 -7.18
N GLU A 215 -20.35 8.96 -6.15
CA GLU A 215 -20.06 10.08 -5.25
C GLU A 215 -19.38 11.25 -5.97
N LEU A 216 -18.42 10.97 -6.87
CA LEU A 216 -17.79 11.99 -7.71
C LEU A 216 -18.80 12.69 -8.63
N GLU A 217 -19.71 11.94 -9.25
CA GLU A 217 -20.74 12.52 -10.13
C GLU A 217 -21.77 13.35 -9.39
N THR A 218 -22.18 12.89 -8.21
CA THR A 218 -23.07 13.59 -7.31
C THR A 218 -22.47 14.93 -6.92
N LYS A 219 -21.19 14.94 -6.52
CA LYS A 219 -20.43 16.16 -6.23
C LYS A 219 -20.28 17.07 -7.45
N ARG A 220 -20.05 16.53 -8.65
CA ARG A 220 -19.95 17.30 -9.91
C ARG A 220 -21.26 18.02 -10.24
N THR A 221 -22.39 17.34 -10.08
CA THR A 221 -23.72 17.86 -10.44
C THR A 221 -24.31 18.80 -9.38
N GLY A 222 -23.66 18.94 -8.21
CA GLY A 222 -24.17 19.74 -7.10
C GLY A 222 -25.45 19.18 -6.46
N LEU A 223 -25.88 17.99 -6.89
CA LEU A 223 -26.99 17.28 -6.27
C LEU A 223 -26.45 16.64 -4.99
N ALA A 224 -27.06 16.91 -3.84
CA ALA A 224 -26.72 16.16 -2.63
C ALA A 224 -27.01 14.68 -2.87
N ALA A 225 -26.13 13.78 -2.41
CA ALA A 225 -26.38 12.34 -2.46
C ALA A 225 -27.70 12.08 -1.72
N GLY A 226 -28.77 11.81 -2.48
CA GLY A 226 -30.05 11.42 -1.88
C GLY A 226 -29.82 10.16 -1.03
N PRO A 227 -30.55 9.99 0.08
CA PRO A 227 -30.39 8.82 0.93
C PRO A 227 -30.64 7.56 0.09
N ARG A 228 -29.58 6.78 -0.14
CA ARG A 228 -29.74 5.44 -0.69
C ARG A 228 -30.53 4.65 0.34
N LEU A 229 -31.76 4.28 -0.01
CA LEU A 229 -32.51 3.26 0.72
C LEU A 229 -31.57 2.07 0.89
N ALA A 230 -31.23 1.76 2.15
CA ALA A 230 -30.46 0.59 2.48
C ALA A 230 -31.20 -0.63 1.91
N ILE A 231 -30.70 -1.17 0.80
CA ILE A 231 -31.07 -2.52 0.38
C ILE A 231 -30.47 -3.41 1.46
N ARG A 232 -31.30 -3.72 2.45
CA ARG A 232 -31.06 -4.69 3.49
C ARG A 232 -30.60 -5.95 2.76
N ARG A 233 -29.32 -6.30 2.85
CA ARG A 233 -28.84 -7.64 2.51
C ARG A 233 -29.55 -8.59 3.48
N GLU A 234 -30.72 -9.06 3.08
CA GLU A 234 -31.37 -10.17 3.75
C GLU A 234 -30.47 -11.38 3.57
N ASN A 235 -29.77 -11.71 4.65
CA ASN A 235 -29.18 -13.02 4.81
C ASN A 235 -30.26 -14.06 4.52
N SER A 236 -30.04 -14.80 3.44
CA SER A 236 -30.72 -16.04 3.10
C SER A 236 -30.77 -16.96 4.32
N ARG A 237 -31.90 -16.99 5.04
CA ARG A 237 -32.31 -18.12 5.91
C ARG A 237 -33.74 -18.07 6.46
N ALA A 238 -34.65 -17.27 5.91
CA ALA A 238 -36.06 -17.32 6.30
C ALA A 238 -36.96 -17.58 5.08
N HIS A 239 -37.25 -18.86 4.81
CA HIS A 239 -38.31 -19.26 3.88
C HIS A 239 -39.67 -19.11 4.59
N PRO A 240 -40.65 -18.36 4.05
CA PRO A 240 -41.90 -18.04 4.76
C PRO A 240 -42.98 -19.13 4.72
N LEU A 241 -42.62 -20.41 4.58
CA LEU A 241 -43.61 -21.51 4.44
C LEU A 241 -43.48 -22.66 5.46
N ARG A 242 -42.69 -22.52 6.54
CA ARG A 242 -42.44 -23.64 7.47
C ARG A 242 -43.11 -23.56 8.85
N ASN A 243 -44.17 -22.77 9.03
CA ASN A 243 -44.97 -22.77 10.26
C ASN A 243 -46.49 -22.88 9.98
N LYS A 244 -46.90 -23.87 9.18
CA LYS A 244 -48.29 -24.35 9.17
C LYS A 244 -48.28 -25.84 9.44
N GLY A 245 -48.46 -26.22 10.70
CA GLY A 245 -48.51 -27.61 11.12
C GLY A 245 -48.50 -27.74 12.63
N ASN A 246 -49.56 -27.24 13.28
CA ASN A 246 -50.24 -27.87 14.41
C ASN A 246 -51.22 -26.88 15.03
N ALA A 247 -52.33 -26.69 14.34
CA ALA A 247 -53.59 -26.41 14.98
C ALA A 247 -54.62 -27.24 14.24
N ILE A 248 -55.50 -27.90 15.01
CA ILE A 248 -56.64 -28.74 14.63
C ILE A 248 -56.34 -30.25 14.61
N MET A 249 -56.54 -30.92 15.76
CA MET A 249 -57.77 -31.72 15.97
C MET A 249 -57.87 -32.28 17.39
N ARG A 250 -59.03 -31.99 17.99
CA ARG A 250 -59.78 -32.71 19.04
C ARG A 250 -59.25 -32.71 20.47
#